data_AF-A0A5F0D685-F1
#
_entry.id   AF-A0A5F0D685-F1
#
_cell.length_a   1.000
_cell.length_b   1.000
_cell.length_c   1.000
_cell.angle_alpha   90.00
_cell.angle_beta   90.00
_cell.angle_gamma   90.00
#
_symmetry.space_group_name_H-M   'P 1'
#
loop_
_entity.id
_entity.type
_entity.pdbx_description
1 polymer ?
#
loop_
_entity_poly.entity_id
_entity_poly.type
_entity_poly.pdbx_seq_one_letter_code
_entity_poly.pdbx_strand_id
1 'polypeptide(L)'
;MTTFGQPTLDASTWMNNLYPLLTQTGAAAYEGTDPAQVPVQQVTGAGTIVEGSTDVALIVQVPTDVGLYNVSLSRTGPSMPWLADRIRPAQG
;
A
#
# COMPACT_ATOMS: atom_id res chain seq x y z
N MET A 1 3.67 -1.13 -3.28
CA MET A 1 2.72 -0.92 -4.41
C MET A 1 2.78 -2.04 -5.43
N THR A 2 3.96 -2.48 -5.90
CA THR A 2 4.05 -3.61 -6.85
C THR A 2 3.38 -4.89 -6.34
N THR A 3 3.62 -5.30 -5.08
CA THR A 3 2.94 -6.46 -4.46
C THR A 3 1.42 -6.30 -4.37
N PHE A 4 0.95 -5.08 -4.13
CA PHE A 4 -0.48 -4.78 -4.06
C PHE A 4 -1.16 -4.94 -5.43
N GLY A 5 -0.50 -4.50 -6.51
CA GLY A 5 -0.99 -4.60 -7.89
C GLY A 5 -0.66 -5.92 -8.59
N GLN A 6 -0.91 -7.06 -7.94
CA GLN A 6 -0.75 -8.40 -8.55
C GLN A 6 -2.08 -9.14 -8.69
N PRO A 7 -3.00 -8.68 -9.56
CA PRO A 7 -4.37 -9.20 -9.63
C PRO A 7 -4.48 -10.64 -10.17
N THR A 8 -3.40 -11.18 -10.73
CA THR A 8 -3.36 -12.55 -11.29
C THR A 8 -2.98 -13.61 -10.27
N LEU A 9 -2.55 -13.23 -9.07
CA LEU A 9 -2.27 -14.18 -7.99
C LEU A 9 -3.58 -14.67 -7.35
N ASP A 10 -3.55 -15.85 -6.74
CA ASP A 10 -4.62 -16.25 -5.84
C ASP A 10 -4.58 -15.43 -4.54
N ALA A 11 -5.72 -15.31 -3.86
CA ALA A 11 -5.86 -14.47 -2.67
C ALA A 11 -4.91 -14.84 -1.53
N SER A 12 -4.58 -16.13 -1.35
CA SER A 12 -3.68 -16.58 -0.28
C SER A 12 -2.24 -16.17 -0.57
N THR A 13 -1.74 -16.45 -1.78
CA THR A 13 -0.39 -16.05 -2.20
C THR A 13 -0.24 -14.53 -2.20
N TRP A 14 -1.24 -13.80 -2.72
CA TRP A 14 -1.26 -12.35 -2.71
C TRP A 14 -1.16 -11.79 -1.28
N MET A 15 -2.00 -12.27 -0.37
CA MET A 15 -2.01 -11.79 1.01
C MET A 15 -0.72 -12.16 1.75
N ASN A 16 -0.18 -13.36 1.53
CA ASN A 16 1.10 -13.79 2.12
C ASN A 16 2.27 -12.91 1.69
N ASN A 17 2.28 -12.46 0.44
CA ASN A 17 3.29 -11.51 -0.03
C ASN A 17 3.09 -10.11 0.56
N LEU A 18 1.84 -9.75 0.90
CA LEU A 18 1.49 -8.42 1.40
C LEU A 18 1.74 -8.29 2.91
N TYR A 19 1.54 -9.33 3.72
CA TYR A 19 1.70 -9.29 5.18
C TYR A 19 3.01 -8.63 5.67
N PRO A 20 4.20 -8.92 5.12
CA PRO A 20 5.45 -8.31 5.59
C PRO A 20 5.54 -6.79 5.34
N LEU A 21 4.64 -6.24 4.51
CA LEU A 21 4.60 -4.83 4.12
C LEU A 21 3.50 -4.05 4.85
N LEU A 22 2.71 -4.72 5.69
CA LEU A 22 1.53 -4.14 6.35
C LEU A 22 1.74 -4.03 7.86
N THR A 23 1.12 -3.01 8.45
CA THR A 23 0.87 -3.02 9.90
C THR A 23 -0.20 -4.06 10.24
N GLN A 24 -0.43 -4.34 11.52
CA GLN A 24 -1.55 -5.19 11.93
C GLN A 24 -2.90 -4.61 11.46
N THR A 25 -3.04 -3.28 11.49
CA THR A 25 -4.23 -2.59 10.97
C THR A 25 -4.34 -2.73 9.45
N GLY A 26 -3.23 -2.62 8.72
CA GLY A 26 -3.18 -2.87 7.28
C GLY A 26 -3.56 -4.31 6.93
N ALA A 27 -3.02 -5.29 7.66
CA ALA A 27 -3.32 -6.71 7.48
C ALA A 27 -4.83 -6.98 7.58
N ALA A 28 -5.44 -6.57 8.69
CA ALA A 28 -6.88 -6.70 8.89
C ALA A 28 -7.72 -5.97 7.84
N ALA A 29 -7.20 -4.90 7.23
CA ALA A 29 -7.90 -4.15 6.20
C ALA A 29 -7.92 -4.84 4.82
N TYR A 30 -6.96 -5.73 4.54
CA TYR A 30 -6.81 -6.40 3.24
C TYR A 30 -7.07 -7.91 3.30
N GLU A 31 -7.12 -8.50 4.48
CA GLU A 31 -7.56 -9.88 4.67
C GLU A 31 -8.91 -10.14 3.95
N GLY A 32 -8.96 -11.24 3.19
CA GLY A 32 -10.14 -11.62 2.42
C GLY A 32 -10.38 -10.82 1.13
N THR A 33 -9.48 -9.89 0.76
CA THR A 33 -9.55 -9.20 -0.54
C THR A 33 -9.34 -10.20 -1.67
N ASP A 34 -10.21 -10.15 -2.68
CA ASP A 34 -9.96 -10.80 -3.97
C ASP A 34 -8.97 -9.93 -4.78
N PRO A 35 -7.74 -10.40 -5.04
CA PRO A 35 -6.75 -9.63 -5.79
C PRO A 35 -7.22 -9.29 -7.22
N ALA A 36 -8.11 -10.09 -7.82
CA ALA A 36 -8.66 -9.79 -9.14
C ALA A 36 -9.52 -8.51 -9.15
N GLN A 37 -9.96 -8.02 -7.99
CA GLN A 37 -10.69 -6.75 -7.83
C GLN A 37 -9.77 -5.55 -7.56
N VAL A 38 -8.45 -5.75 -7.45
CA VAL A 38 -7.49 -4.65 -7.31
C VAL A 38 -7.22 -4.06 -8.70
N PRO A 39 -7.60 -2.80 -8.98
CA PRO A 39 -7.52 -2.25 -10.33
C PRO A 39 -6.09 -1.86 -10.75
N VAL A 40 -5.17 -1.71 -9.79
CA VAL A 40 -3.77 -1.36 -10.04
C VAL A 40 -3.03 -2.56 -10.62
N GLN A 41 -2.34 -2.38 -11.74
CA GLN A 41 -1.46 -3.42 -12.32
C GLN A 41 0.00 -3.00 -12.33
N GLN A 42 0.29 -1.69 -12.32
CA GLN A 42 1.66 -1.19 -12.36
C GLN A 42 1.83 0.18 -11.71
N VAL A 43 3.03 0.42 -11.19
CA VAL A 43 3.48 1.76 -10.77
C VAL A 43 4.08 2.46 -11.98
N THR A 44 3.60 3.66 -12.29
CA THR A 44 3.98 4.40 -13.51
C THR A 44 4.99 5.52 -13.27
N GLY A 45 5.36 5.78 -12.01
CA GLY A 45 6.32 6.81 -11.64
C GLY A 45 6.80 6.71 -10.20
N ALA A 46 7.74 7.58 -9.84
CA ALA A 46 8.23 7.68 -8.47
C ALA A 46 7.13 8.20 -7.53
N GLY A 47 7.08 7.66 -6.31
CA GLY A 47 6.19 8.16 -5.27
C GLY A 47 6.69 9.48 -4.68
N THR A 48 5.77 10.37 -4.34
CA THR A 48 6.05 11.65 -3.68
C THR A 48 5.46 11.68 -2.29
N ILE A 49 6.24 12.12 -1.30
CA ILE A 49 5.73 12.33 0.06
C ILE A 49 4.80 13.55 0.04
N VAL A 50 3.59 13.38 0.59
CA VAL A 50 2.63 14.47 0.77
C VAL A 50 3.04 15.29 2.00
N GLU A 51 2.82 16.61 1.97
CA GLU A 51 3.10 17.50 3.11
C GLU A 51 2.39 17.04 4.40
N GLY A 52 3.00 17.31 5.55
CA GLY A 52 2.49 16.90 6.86
C GLY A 52 3.05 15.59 7.41
N SER A 53 4.12 15.06 6.82
CA SER A 53 4.84 13.90 7.34
C SER A 53 5.50 14.18 8.70
N THR A 54 5.52 13.17 9.56
CA THR A 54 6.28 13.13 10.82
C THR A 54 7.34 12.04 10.75
N ASP A 55 8.19 11.93 11.78
CA ASP A 55 9.17 10.85 11.87
C ASP A 55 8.56 9.45 11.97
N VAL A 56 7.26 9.31 12.25
CA VAL A 56 6.63 7.99 12.48
C VAL A 56 5.35 7.76 11.67
N ALA A 57 4.86 8.77 10.95
CA ALA A 57 3.69 8.69 10.08
C ALA A 57 3.88 9.57 8.84
N LEU A 58 3.63 9.02 7.64
CA LEU A 58 3.64 9.79 6.40
C LEU A 58 2.69 9.20 5.35
N ILE A 59 2.37 9.99 4.32
CA ILE A 59 1.61 9.54 3.14
C ILE A 59 2.52 9.66 1.92
N VAL A 60 2.62 8.59 1.15
CA VAL A 60 3.25 8.61 -0.18
C VAL A 60 2.15 8.55 -1.23
N GLN A 61 2.13 9.53 -2.12
CA GLN A 61 1.31 9.49 -3.32
C GLN A 61 2.08 8.77 -4.42
N VAL A 62 1.52 7.69 -4.95
CA VAL A 62 2.16 6.82 -5.94
C VAL A 62 1.36 6.86 -7.25
N PRO A 63 1.96 7.27 -8.38
CA PRO A 63 1.34 7.14 -9.69
C PRO A 63 1.22 5.66 -10.09
N THR A 64 0.02 5.26 -10.53
CA THR A 64 -0.26 3.93 -11.10
C THR A 64 -0.86 4.06 -12.50
N ASP A 65 -1.14 2.93 -13.13
CA ASP A 65 -1.85 2.85 -14.41
C ASP A 65 -3.34 3.25 -14.34
N VAL A 66 -3.89 3.35 -13.13
CA VAL A 66 -5.29 3.72 -12.89
C VAL A 66 -5.43 5.01 -12.07
N GLY A 67 -4.38 5.83 -12.02
CA GLY A 67 -4.37 7.14 -11.37
C GLY A 67 -3.46 7.19 -10.14
N LEU A 68 -3.66 8.18 -9.28
CA LEU A 68 -2.84 8.36 -8.08
C LEU A 68 -3.40 7.53 -6.93
N TYR A 69 -2.52 6.87 -6.18
CA TYR A 69 -2.86 6.15 -4.95
C TYR A 69 -2.14 6.78 -3.76
N ASN A 70 -2.86 6.97 -2.67
CA ASN A 70 -2.27 7.34 -1.39
C ASN A 70 -1.93 6.08 -0.59
N VAL A 71 -0.68 5.98 -0.17
CA VAL A 71 -0.18 4.93 0.74
C VAL A 71 0.13 5.58 2.08
N SER A 72 -0.72 5.33 3.07
CA SER A 72 -0.47 5.71 4.46
C SER A 72 0.52 4.72 5.07
N LEU A 73 1.63 5.25 5.58
CA LEU A 73 2.70 4.47 6.21
C LEU A 73 2.88 4.90 7.66
N SER A 74 3.16 3.94 8.53
CA SER A 74 3.59 4.17 9.90
C SER A 74 4.74 3.26 10.32
N ARG A 75 5.46 3.66 11.36
CA ARG A 75 6.52 2.87 12.00
C ARG A 75 6.56 3.13 13.51
N THR A 76 7.00 2.14 14.28
CA THR A 76 7.02 2.24 15.75
C THR A 76 8.19 3.07 16.30
N GLY A 77 9.15 3.43 15.46
CA GLY A 77 10.24 4.35 15.81
C GLY A 77 11.11 4.73 14.62
N PRO A 78 12.01 5.73 14.76
CA PRO A 78 12.74 6.32 13.64
C PRO A 78 13.69 5.38 12.87
N SER A 79 14.11 4.27 13.48
CA SER A 79 14.96 3.24 12.87
C SER A 79 14.19 2.00 12.41
N MET A 80 12.87 1.97 12.62
CA MET A 80 12.02 0.84 12.24
C MET A 80 11.59 0.96 10.78
N PRO A 81 11.32 -0.16 10.10
CA PRO A 81 10.79 -0.14 8.74
C PRO A 81 9.43 0.56 8.70
N TRP A 82 9.17 1.26 7.60
CA TRP A 82 7.82 1.76 7.28
C TRP A 82 6.94 0.61 6.82
N LEU A 83 5.75 0.51 7.40
CA LEU A 83 4.73 -0.45 7.02
C LEU A 83 3.46 0.28 6.60
N ALA A 84 2.70 -0.30 5.68
CA ALA A 84 1.48 0.32 5.18
C ALA A 84 0.28 0.04 6.07
N ASP A 85 -0.44 1.10 6.42
CA ASP A 85 -1.73 1.06 7.10
C ASP A 85 -2.88 0.99 6.10
N ARG A 86 -2.77 1.77 5.00
CA ARG A 86 -3.78 1.88 3.95
C ARG A 86 -3.12 2.20 2.60
N ILE A 87 -3.70 1.64 1.56
CA ILE A 87 -3.42 1.83 0.13
C ILE A 87 -4.77 2.08 -0.54
N ARG A 88 -5.02 3.30 -1.01
CA ARG A 88 -6.32 3.72 -1.56
C ARG A 88 -6.14 4.67 -2.74
N PRO A 89 -7.10 4.75 -3.68
CA PRO A 89 -7.14 5.85 -4.64
C PRO A 89 -7.02 7.21 -3.94
N ALA A 90 -6.24 8.12 -4.51
CA ALA A 90 -6.05 9.47 -3.97
C ALA A 90 -7.29 10.34 -4.17
N GLN A 91 -8.10 10.01 -5.19
CA GLN A 91 -9.43 10.56 -5.39
C GLN A 91 -10.44 9.41 -5.24
N GLY A 92 -11.36 9.56 -4.31
CA GLY A 92 -12.41 8.60 -3.98
C GLY A 92 -13.56 9.31 -3.29
#